data_AF-A0A0C3D9H3-F1
#
_entry.id   AF-A0A0C3D9H3-F1
#
_cell.length_a   1.000
_cell.length_b   1.000
_cell.length_c   1.000
_cell.angle_alpha   90.00
_cell.angle_beta   90.00
_cell.angle_gamma   90.00
#
_symmetry.space_group_name_H-M   'P 1'
#
loop_
_entity.id
_entity.type
_entity.pdbx_description
1 polymer ?
#
loop_
_entity_poly.entity_id
_entity_poly.type
_entity_poly.pdbx_seq_one_letter_code
_entity_poly.pdbx_strand_id
1 'polypeptide(L)'
;MSTDTEVEEAHQPSPWILPIYVLSTQRDESRHLIPKEAKCTFDTGNLQGNLVSKTFVTDVLGYPESSFLQLTKVEKAGGTGITGHRLVPQGAINLTWYRSNGTRVFRGMRFLISEHPMYDIVIGSRSIYQNRIMDVPNLMTEASLWDDEKDAETLESLRDKMNDAKTKLTPIEKEVLLKESNDPEVLEKYEALKAELRSAEQEFNAENRHLHLCRIYSSERKNHKKDVKLRKTFEETFHEKVPPTLPTNSGPSGSRRGKSHKE
;
A
#
# COMPACT_ATOMS: atom_id res chain seq x y z
N MET A 1 8.99 -57.27 -4.37
CA MET A 1 9.01 -56.10 -5.27
C MET A 1 7.69 -55.39 -5.07
N SER A 2 7.68 -54.40 -4.18
CA SER A 2 6.53 -53.55 -3.91
C SER A 2 6.89 -52.18 -4.44
N THR A 3 6.16 -51.72 -5.45
CA THR A 3 6.29 -50.37 -6.00
C THR A 3 5.42 -49.46 -5.16
N ASP A 4 6.04 -48.77 -4.21
CA ASP A 4 5.40 -47.65 -3.52
C ASP A 4 5.33 -46.48 -4.51
N THR A 5 4.14 -46.25 -5.03
CA THR A 5 3.80 -45.07 -5.81
C THR A 5 3.66 -43.91 -4.81
N GLU A 6 4.73 -43.15 -4.61
CA GLU A 6 4.65 -41.86 -3.93
C GLU A 6 3.70 -40.96 -4.73
N VAL A 7 2.55 -40.67 -4.13
CA VAL A 7 1.62 -39.66 -4.63
C VAL A 7 2.28 -38.31 -4.38
N GLU A 8 2.73 -37.64 -5.44
CA GLU A 8 3.10 -36.22 -5.40
C GLU A 8 1.87 -35.44 -4.89
N GLU A 9 1.85 -35.12 -3.60
CA GLU A 9 0.96 -34.11 -3.07
C GLU A 9 1.32 -32.79 -3.75
N ALA A 10 0.49 -32.38 -4.72
CA ALA A 10 0.58 -31.08 -5.35
C ALA A 10 0.47 -30.01 -4.26
N HIS A 11 1.62 -29.48 -3.82
CA HIS A 11 1.69 -28.37 -2.89
C HIS A 11 0.92 -27.20 -3.48
N GLN A 12 -0.25 -26.90 -2.91
CA GLN A 12 -1.03 -25.74 -3.30
C GLN A 12 -0.19 -24.48 -3.05
N PRO A 13 -0.06 -23.58 -4.03
CA PRO A 13 0.71 -22.36 -3.86
C PRO A 13 0.11 -21.52 -2.73
N SER A 14 0.96 -21.04 -1.82
CA SER A 14 0.53 -20.19 -0.72
C SER A 14 -0.08 -18.90 -1.27
N PRO A 15 -1.31 -18.52 -0.88
CA PRO A 15 -1.94 -17.29 -1.36
C PRO A 15 -1.20 -16.03 -0.87
N TRP A 16 -0.31 -16.18 0.11
CA TRP A 16 0.47 -15.08 0.70
C TRP A 16 1.86 -14.91 0.06
N ILE A 17 2.29 -15.88 -0.76
CA ILE A 17 3.56 -15.84 -1.49
C ILE A 17 3.23 -15.83 -2.98
N LEU A 18 3.29 -14.65 -3.60
CA LEU A 18 2.92 -14.46 -5.00
C LEU A 18 4.14 -14.07 -5.84
N PRO A 19 4.24 -14.57 -7.08
CA PRO A 19 5.26 -14.09 -8.00
C PRO A 19 4.94 -12.64 -8.42
N ILE A 20 5.96 -11.79 -8.38
CA ILE A 20 5.91 -10.42 -8.90
C ILE A 20 7.10 -10.17 -9.83
N TYR A 21 7.01 -9.13 -10.64
CA TYR A 21 8.12 -8.65 -11.45
C TYR A 21 8.69 -7.37 -10.89
N VAL A 22 10.01 -7.31 -10.76
CA VAL A 22 10.76 -6.15 -10.27
C VAL A 22 11.73 -5.69 -11.35
N LEU A 23 11.76 -4.40 -11.64
CA LEU A 23 12.65 -3.87 -12.67
C LEU A 23 14.10 -3.92 -12.18
N SER A 24 14.97 -4.61 -12.94
CA SER A 24 16.40 -4.66 -12.69
C SER A 24 17.13 -3.45 -13.30
N THR A 25 18.43 -3.36 -13.06
CA THR A 25 19.32 -2.39 -13.72
C THR A 25 19.67 -2.76 -15.16
N GLN A 26 19.48 -4.03 -15.55
CA GLN A 26 19.80 -4.54 -16.87
C GLN A 26 18.81 -3.98 -17.90
N ARG A 27 19.28 -3.74 -19.13
CA ARG A 27 18.46 -3.24 -20.23
C ARG A 27 18.43 -4.22 -21.39
N ASP A 28 17.27 -4.32 -22.04
CA ASP A 28 17.13 -5.05 -23.30
C ASP A 28 17.68 -4.25 -24.49
N GLU A 29 17.61 -4.84 -25.68
CA GLU A 29 18.03 -4.21 -26.95
C GLU A 29 17.26 -2.91 -27.24
N SER A 30 16.03 -2.81 -26.73
CA SER A 30 15.15 -1.63 -26.85
C SER A 30 15.38 -0.60 -25.73
N ARG A 31 16.42 -0.79 -24.89
CA ARG A 31 16.77 0.05 -23.74
C ARG A 31 15.74 0.05 -22.59
N HIS A 32 14.77 -0.85 -22.57
CA HIS A 32 13.85 -1.01 -21.44
C HIS A 32 14.51 -1.81 -20.32
N LEU A 33 14.15 -1.52 -19.07
CA LEU A 33 14.65 -2.27 -17.92
C LEU A 33 14.06 -3.68 -17.93
N ILE A 34 14.91 -4.69 -17.76
CA ILE A 34 14.51 -6.09 -17.78
C ILE A 34 13.84 -6.43 -16.43
N PRO A 35 12.58 -6.89 -16.42
CA PRO A 35 11.94 -7.36 -15.20
C PRO A 35 12.56 -8.70 -14.75
N LYS A 36 12.71 -8.87 -13.44
CA LYS A 36 13.10 -10.13 -12.79
C LYS A 36 11.97 -10.60 -11.91
N GLU A 37 11.66 -11.89 -11.99
CA GLU A 37 10.67 -12.50 -11.11
C GLU A 37 11.19 -12.56 -9.67
N ALA A 38 10.32 -12.27 -8.71
CA ALA A 38 10.61 -12.31 -7.28
C ALA A 38 9.46 -13.03 -6.55
N LYS A 39 9.81 -13.82 -5.53
CA LYS A 39 8.84 -14.35 -4.57
C LYS A 39 8.50 -13.26 -3.57
N CYS A 40 7.27 -12.75 -3.64
CA CYS A 40 6.78 -11.68 -2.78
C CYS A 40 5.90 -12.23 -1.67
N THR A 41 6.25 -11.92 -0.42
CA THR A 41 5.38 -12.18 0.73
C THR A 41 4.62 -10.92 1.12
N PHE A 42 3.29 -11.02 1.23
CA PHE A 42 2.46 -9.96 1.82
C PHE A 42 2.34 -10.16 3.32
N ASP A 43 3.07 -9.36 4.10
CA ASP A 43 3.12 -9.51 5.56
C ASP A 43 2.40 -8.35 6.25
N THR A 44 1.15 -8.61 6.67
CA THR A 44 0.34 -7.66 7.42
C THR A 44 0.81 -7.45 8.86
N GLY A 45 1.69 -8.32 9.38
CA GLY A 45 2.32 -8.19 10.70
C GLY A 45 3.59 -7.34 10.69
N ASN A 46 4.22 -7.16 9.51
CA ASN A 46 5.43 -6.36 9.38
C ASN A 46 5.12 -4.84 9.35
N LEU A 47 5.44 -4.17 10.46
CA LEU A 47 5.30 -2.72 10.65
C LEU A 47 6.58 -1.93 10.34
N GLN A 48 7.73 -2.60 10.17
CA GLN A 48 9.03 -1.94 9.98
C GLN A 48 9.14 -1.27 8.60
N GLY A 49 8.46 -1.85 7.60
CA GLY A 49 8.47 -1.38 6.22
C GLY A 49 8.58 -2.55 5.24
N ASN A 50 8.74 -2.25 3.95
CA ASN A 50 9.03 -3.31 2.99
C ASN A 50 10.45 -3.81 3.17
N LEU A 51 10.68 -5.10 2.98
CA LEU A 51 11.99 -5.72 3.05
C LEU A 51 12.37 -6.29 1.69
N VAL A 52 13.66 -6.31 1.40
CA VAL A 52 14.24 -7.00 0.25
C VAL A 52 15.55 -7.65 0.68
N SER A 53 15.85 -8.85 0.21
CA SER A 53 17.15 -9.47 0.51
C SER A 53 18.27 -8.81 -0.27
N LYS A 54 19.44 -8.70 0.36
CA LYS A 54 20.65 -8.16 -0.26
C LYS A 54 21.01 -8.93 -1.53
N THR A 55 21.00 -10.25 -1.47
CA THR A 55 21.32 -11.15 -2.58
C THR A 55 20.41 -10.92 -3.78
N PHE A 56 19.10 -10.73 -3.56
CA PHE A 56 18.19 -10.41 -4.66
C PHE A 56 18.52 -9.04 -5.29
N VAL A 57 18.83 -8.02 -4.47
CA VAL A 57 19.19 -6.69 -4.97
C VAL A 57 20.50 -6.68 -5.75
N THR A 58 21.55 -7.32 -5.22
CA THR A 58 22.89 -7.27 -5.82
C THR A 58 23.04 -8.25 -6.97
N ASP A 59 22.62 -9.50 -6.76
CA ASP A 59 23.00 -10.60 -7.65
C ASP A 59 21.96 -10.80 -8.76
N VAL A 60 20.68 -10.50 -8.47
CA VAL A 60 19.57 -10.68 -9.42
C VAL A 60 19.19 -9.37 -10.10
N LEU A 61 18.99 -8.30 -9.34
CA LEU A 61 18.61 -6.99 -9.89
C LEU A 61 19.81 -6.17 -10.39
N GLY A 62 21.04 -6.54 -9.99
CA GLY A 62 22.28 -5.91 -10.45
C GLY A 62 22.56 -4.52 -9.86
N TYR A 63 21.93 -4.16 -8.73
CA TYR A 63 22.24 -2.91 -8.06
C TYR A 63 23.52 -3.06 -7.24
N PRO A 64 24.55 -2.20 -7.44
CA PRO A 64 25.73 -2.22 -6.59
C PRO A 64 25.38 -1.69 -5.20
N GLU A 65 26.13 -2.11 -4.18
CA GLU A 65 25.95 -1.64 -2.79
C GLU A 65 26.07 -0.11 -2.65
N SER A 66 26.83 0.54 -3.54
CA SER A 66 26.93 2.00 -3.62
C SER A 66 25.61 2.70 -3.96
N SER A 67 24.62 1.96 -4.49
CA SER A 67 23.26 2.46 -4.74
C SER A 67 22.36 2.45 -3.50
N PHE A 68 22.85 1.90 -2.37
CA PHE A 68 22.06 1.80 -1.17
C PHE A 68 21.92 3.18 -0.51
N LEU A 69 20.67 3.57 -0.28
CA LEU A 69 20.29 4.78 0.40
C LEU A 69 20.52 4.65 1.90
N GLN A 70 20.84 5.78 2.53
CA GLN A 70 20.94 5.85 3.97
C GLN A 70 19.61 5.53 4.65
N LEU A 71 19.72 4.90 5.82
CA LEU A 71 18.61 4.63 6.71
C LEU A 71 18.23 5.87 7.51
N THR A 72 16.93 6.04 7.71
CA THR A 72 16.38 7.01 8.66
C THR A 72 16.68 6.57 10.11
N LYS A 73 16.52 7.49 11.07
CA LYS A 73 16.73 7.19 12.50
C LYS A 73 15.86 6.03 12.99
N VAL A 74 14.62 5.97 12.51
CA VAL A 74 13.66 4.91 12.87
C VAL A 74 14.07 3.57 12.24
N GLU A 75 14.52 3.56 10.99
CA GLU A 75 14.95 2.33 10.32
C GLU A 75 16.24 1.75 10.94
N LYS A 76 17.17 2.62 11.37
CA LYS A 76 18.36 2.21 12.14
C LYS A 76 18.01 1.61 13.50
N ALA A 77 16.88 1.99 14.08
CA ALA A 77 16.39 1.35 15.30
C ALA A 77 16.00 -0.12 15.03
N GLY A 78 15.77 -0.53 13.79
CA GLY A 78 15.45 -1.91 13.45
C GLY A 78 14.08 -2.36 13.95
N GLY A 79 13.67 -3.56 13.54
CA GLY A 79 12.44 -4.20 13.99
C GLY A 79 12.76 -5.43 14.82
N THR A 80 11.99 -5.66 15.88
CA THR A 80 12.14 -6.86 16.72
C THR A 80 11.10 -7.89 16.31
N GLY A 81 11.56 -9.07 15.86
CA GLY A 81 10.69 -10.19 15.55
C GLY A 81 10.14 -10.87 16.80
N ILE A 82 9.21 -11.82 16.59
CA ILE A 82 8.58 -12.58 17.69
C ILE A 82 9.56 -13.39 18.53
N THR A 83 10.71 -13.77 17.94
CA THR A 83 11.81 -14.48 18.60
C THR A 83 12.71 -13.56 19.43
N GLY A 84 12.42 -12.26 19.48
CA GLY A 84 13.27 -11.25 20.13
C GLY A 84 14.49 -10.84 19.30
N HIS A 85 14.74 -11.47 18.16
CA HIS A 85 15.81 -11.08 17.25
C HIS A 85 15.49 -9.75 16.58
N ARG A 86 16.48 -8.85 16.60
CA ARG A 86 16.38 -7.52 16.00
C ARG A 86 16.94 -7.53 14.59
N LEU A 87 16.10 -7.23 13.62
CA LEU A 87 16.49 -7.04 12.23
C LEU A 87 16.86 -5.56 12.01
N VAL A 88 18.16 -5.32 11.87
CA VAL A 88 18.70 -4.00 11.49
C VAL A 88 19.03 -4.06 10.00
N PRO A 89 18.36 -3.25 9.16
CA PRO A 89 18.68 -3.19 7.73
C PRO A 89 20.11 -2.69 7.49
N GLN A 90 20.71 -3.08 6.38
CA GLN A 90 22.01 -2.54 5.96
C GLN A 90 21.90 -1.18 5.27
N GLY A 91 20.76 -0.95 4.62
CA GLY A 91 20.50 0.22 3.80
C GLY A 91 19.08 0.17 3.27
N ALA A 92 18.75 1.10 2.39
CA ALA A 92 17.46 1.10 1.72
C ALA A 92 17.63 1.25 0.21
N ILE A 93 16.63 0.85 -0.56
CA ILE A 93 16.60 1.01 -2.01
C ILE A 93 15.19 1.32 -2.48
N ASN A 94 15.07 2.09 -3.57
CA ASN A 94 13.79 2.34 -4.20
C ASN A 94 13.63 1.41 -5.40
N LEU A 95 12.62 0.55 -5.37
CA LEU A 95 12.34 -0.43 -6.42
C LEU A 95 11.00 -0.15 -7.09
N THR A 96 10.90 -0.54 -8.36
CA THR A 96 9.66 -0.54 -9.13
C THR A 96 9.24 -1.96 -9.41
N TRP A 97 8.00 -2.30 -9.13
CA TRP A 97 7.49 -3.66 -9.29
C TRP A 97 6.02 -3.68 -9.72
N TYR A 98 5.58 -4.81 -10.26
CA TYR A 98 4.20 -5.06 -10.68
C TYR A 98 3.87 -6.56 -10.62
N ARG A 99 2.59 -6.90 -10.62
CA ARG A 99 2.16 -8.32 -10.67
C ARG A 99 2.03 -8.75 -12.13
N SER A 100 2.26 -10.03 -12.41
CA SER A 100 2.10 -10.61 -13.77
C SER A 100 0.72 -10.33 -14.37
N ASN A 101 -0.33 -10.42 -13.54
CA ASN A 101 -1.72 -10.31 -13.95
C ASN A 101 -2.34 -8.97 -13.50
N GLY A 102 -1.53 -7.99 -13.10
CA GLY A 102 -1.99 -6.69 -12.63
C GLY A 102 -1.69 -5.59 -13.64
N THR A 103 -2.61 -4.66 -13.82
CA THR A 103 -2.38 -3.42 -14.59
C THR A 103 -1.55 -2.39 -13.82
N ARG A 104 -1.47 -2.55 -12.49
CA ARG A 104 -0.87 -1.56 -11.59
C ARG A 104 0.63 -1.77 -11.42
N VAL A 105 1.37 -0.69 -11.61
CA VAL A 105 2.83 -0.62 -11.42
C VAL A 105 3.14 0.25 -10.20
N PHE A 106 3.86 -0.33 -9.24
CA PHE A 106 4.26 0.33 -8.02
C PHE A 106 5.67 0.88 -8.17
N ARG A 107 5.78 2.19 -8.44
CA ARG A 107 7.04 2.85 -8.81
C ARG A 107 7.77 3.43 -7.61
N GLY A 108 9.09 3.24 -7.55
CA GLY A 108 9.97 3.88 -6.58
C GLY A 108 9.54 3.69 -5.12
N MET A 109 9.08 2.48 -4.78
CA MET A 109 8.75 2.10 -3.42
C MET A 109 10.03 1.82 -2.63
N ARG A 110 10.09 2.32 -1.40
CA ARG A 110 11.25 2.13 -0.52
C ARG A 110 11.22 0.73 0.10
N PHE A 111 12.35 0.03 0.00
CA PHE A 111 12.61 -1.27 0.61
C PHE A 111 13.84 -1.19 1.50
N LEU A 112 13.78 -1.86 2.64
CA LEU A 112 14.88 -2.02 3.58
C LEU A 112 15.65 -3.29 3.22
N ILE A 113 16.96 -3.16 3.08
CA ILE A 113 17.83 -4.25 2.63
C ILE A 113 18.19 -5.09 3.84
N SER A 114 17.82 -6.37 3.80
CA SER A 114 18.16 -7.36 4.82
C SER A 114 19.26 -8.29 4.33
N GLU A 115 20.14 -8.70 5.25
CA GLU A 115 21.15 -9.74 4.98
C GLU A 115 20.55 -11.12 4.79
N HIS A 116 19.31 -11.35 5.24
CA HIS A 116 18.74 -12.68 5.24
C HIS A 116 18.26 -13.09 3.83
N PRO A 117 18.76 -14.20 3.26
CA PRO A 117 18.41 -14.64 1.90
C PRO A 117 17.10 -15.44 1.84
N MET A 118 16.33 -15.51 2.94
CA MET A 118 15.15 -16.39 3.04
C MET A 118 13.93 -15.91 2.22
N TYR A 119 13.98 -14.69 1.70
CA TYR A 119 12.92 -14.08 0.89
C TYR A 119 13.54 -13.19 -0.17
N ASP A 120 12.85 -12.99 -1.29
CA ASP A 120 13.24 -11.97 -2.26
C ASP A 120 12.71 -10.62 -1.78
N ILE A 121 11.38 -10.53 -1.60
CA ILE A 121 10.68 -9.31 -1.18
C ILE A 121 9.60 -9.62 -0.14
N VAL A 122 9.48 -8.73 0.83
CA VAL A 122 8.34 -8.66 1.76
C VAL A 122 7.69 -7.28 1.64
N ILE A 123 6.38 -7.25 1.41
CA ILE A 123 5.59 -6.03 1.43
C ILE A 123 4.91 -5.92 2.80
N GLY A 124 5.28 -4.90 3.56
CA GLY A 124 4.76 -4.66 4.90
C GLY A 124 3.37 -4.02 4.91
N SER A 125 2.72 -4.07 6.08
CA SER A 125 1.35 -3.61 6.28
C SER A 125 1.11 -2.14 5.91
N ARG A 126 2.06 -1.26 6.25
CA ARG A 126 1.99 0.16 5.90
C ARG A 126 1.90 0.36 4.39
N SER A 127 2.71 -0.38 3.64
CA SER A 127 2.70 -0.30 2.17
C SER A 127 1.45 -0.92 1.58
N ILE A 128 1.00 -2.07 2.09
CA ILE A 128 -0.27 -2.70 1.70
C ILE A 128 -1.40 -1.67 1.80
N TYR A 129 -1.49 -1.00 2.96
CA TYR A 129 -2.51 0.00 3.23
C TYR A 129 -2.37 1.24 2.35
N GLN A 130 -1.22 1.93 2.40
CA GLN A 130 -1.00 3.19 1.69
C GLN A 130 -1.14 3.05 0.18
N ASN A 131 -0.75 1.88 -0.36
CA ASN A 131 -0.76 1.63 -1.79
C ASN A 131 -1.99 0.84 -2.24
N ARG A 132 -2.94 0.53 -1.35
CA ARG A 132 -4.12 -0.31 -1.63
C ARG A 132 -3.74 -1.54 -2.47
N ILE A 133 -2.72 -2.26 -2.01
CA ILE A 133 -2.15 -3.40 -2.76
C ILE A 133 -3.11 -4.59 -2.73
N MET A 134 -3.80 -4.73 -1.61
CA MET A 134 -4.91 -5.63 -1.43
C MET A 134 -6.14 -4.80 -1.10
N ASP A 135 -7.29 -5.21 -1.60
CA ASP A 135 -8.56 -4.64 -1.19
C ASP A 135 -8.77 -4.90 0.30
N VAL A 136 -9.49 -3.98 0.96
CA VAL A 136 -9.87 -4.18 2.34
C VAL A 136 -10.72 -5.45 2.39
N PRO A 137 -10.37 -6.46 3.20
CA PRO A 137 -11.19 -7.65 3.33
C PRO A 137 -12.61 -7.22 3.65
N ASN A 138 -13.57 -7.67 2.84
CA ASN A 138 -14.98 -7.29 2.96
C ASN A 138 -15.61 -8.03 4.15
N LEU A 139 -15.11 -7.73 5.35
CA LEU A 139 -15.54 -8.30 6.62
C LEU A 139 -16.80 -7.52 7.07
N MET A 140 -17.93 -7.81 6.41
CA MET A 140 -19.29 -7.34 6.78
C MET A 140 -19.67 -5.90 6.36
N THR A 141 -19.67 -5.58 5.07
CA THR A 141 -20.26 -4.31 4.58
C THR A 141 -21.55 -4.56 3.80
N GLU A 142 -22.69 -4.35 4.46
CA GLU A 142 -23.98 -4.10 3.78
C GLU A 142 -23.85 -2.82 2.95
N ALA A 143 -24.26 -2.88 1.67
CA ALA A 143 -24.24 -1.84 0.64
C ALA A 143 -23.94 -0.40 1.14
N SER A 144 -22.79 0.11 0.70
CA SER A 144 -22.37 1.51 0.78
C SER A 144 -23.43 2.41 0.11
N LEU A 145 -23.75 3.54 0.73
CA LEU A 145 -24.58 4.61 0.14
C LEU A 145 -23.74 5.56 -0.73
N TRP A 146 -22.46 5.26 -0.90
CA TRP A 146 -21.48 6.05 -1.63
C TRP A 146 -21.12 5.34 -2.92
N ASP A 147 -20.84 6.12 -3.95
CA ASP A 147 -20.49 5.62 -5.27
C ASP A 147 -19.01 5.18 -5.24
N ASP A 148 -18.75 4.05 -4.54
CA ASP A 148 -17.41 3.55 -4.19
C ASP A 148 -16.48 3.46 -5.43
N GLU A 149 -17.06 3.29 -6.62
CA GLU A 149 -16.37 3.19 -7.90
C GLU A 149 -15.83 4.54 -8.39
N LYS A 150 -16.64 5.60 -8.29
CA LYS A 150 -16.27 6.97 -8.71
C LYS A 150 -15.23 7.60 -7.78
N ASP A 151 -15.33 7.31 -6.49
CA ASP A 151 -14.37 7.78 -5.49
C ASP A 151 -13.03 7.01 -5.60
N ALA A 152 -13.07 5.73 -5.98
CA ALA A 152 -11.86 4.95 -6.24
C ALA A 152 -11.09 5.45 -7.47
N GLU A 153 -11.78 5.75 -8.57
CA GLU A 153 -11.19 6.28 -9.81
C GLU A 153 -10.54 7.65 -9.57
N THR A 154 -11.21 8.54 -8.83
CA THR A 154 -10.68 9.86 -8.47
C THR A 154 -9.38 9.73 -7.69
N LEU A 155 -9.33 8.81 -6.71
CA LEU A 155 -8.15 8.60 -5.90
C LEU A 155 -7.00 7.92 -6.65
N GLU A 156 -7.31 7.05 -7.62
CA GLU A 156 -6.32 6.46 -8.52
C GLU A 156 -5.69 7.54 -9.42
N SER A 157 -6.50 8.43 -10.00
CA SER A 157 -6.03 9.58 -10.78
C SER A 157 -5.11 10.51 -9.98
N LEU A 158 -5.50 10.88 -8.75
CA LEU A 158 -4.66 11.71 -7.87
C LEU A 158 -3.32 11.02 -7.53
N ARG A 159 -3.34 9.70 -7.40
CA ARG A 159 -2.13 8.93 -7.15
C ARG A 159 -1.20 8.89 -8.36
N ASP A 160 -1.74 8.75 -9.56
CA ASP A 160 -0.94 8.79 -10.78
C ASP A 160 -0.28 10.15 -10.96
N LYS A 161 -1.00 11.26 -10.69
CA LYS A 161 -0.40 12.60 -10.63
C LYS A 161 0.76 12.71 -9.64
N MET A 162 0.59 12.18 -8.43
CA MET A 162 1.64 12.15 -7.41
C MET A 162 2.87 11.33 -7.87
N ASN A 163 2.64 10.17 -8.50
CA ASN A 163 3.71 9.32 -9.02
C ASN A 163 4.45 9.96 -10.20
N ASP A 164 3.73 10.66 -11.08
CA ASP A 164 4.32 11.39 -12.20
C ASP A 164 5.20 12.53 -11.71
N ALA A 165 4.71 13.33 -10.75
CA ALA A 165 5.50 14.39 -10.12
C ALA A 165 6.77 13.81 -9.47
N LYS A 166 6.66 12.69 -8.76
CA LYS A 166 7.81 11.99 -8.15
C LYS A 166 8.80 11.50 -9.21
N THR A 167 8.31 10.97 -10.32
CA THR A 167 9.14 10.50 -11.44
C THR A 167 9.92 11.65 -12.07
N LYS A 168 9.28 12.80 -12.29
CA LYS A 168 9.93 14.01 -12.80
C LYS A 168 10.97 14.58 -11.82
N LEU A 169 10.71 14.48 -10.51
CA LEU A 169 11.62 14.99 -9.48
C LEU A 169 12.91 14.16 -9.37
N THR A 170 12.83 12.83 -9.43
CA THR A 170 13.99 11.94 -9.21
C THR A 170 15.25 12.22 -10.04
N PRO A 171 15.22 12.53 -11.35
CA PRO A 171 16.43 12.87 -12.10
C PRO A 171 17.04 14.22 -11.67
N ILE A 172 16.21 15.22 -11.39
CA ILE A 172 16.65 16.57 -11.01
C ILE A 172 17.16 16.58 -9.57
N GLU A 173 16.50 15.86 -8.66
CA GLU A 173 16.96 15.69 -7.28
C GLU A 173 18.35 15.04 -7.24
N LYS A 174 18.61 14.04 -8.10
CA LYS A 174 19.95 13.47 -8.27
C LYS A 174 20.96 14.49 -8.80
N GLU A 175 20.56 15.35 -9.73
CA GLU A 175 21.45 16.37 -10.29
C GLU A 175 21.81 17.46 -9.26
N VAL A 176 20.84 17.94 -8.48
CA VAL A 176 21.05 18.96 -7.45
C VAL A 176 21.82 18.39 -6.26
N LEU A 177 21.42 17.23 -5.72
CA LEU A 177 22.00 16.67 -4.49
C LEU A 177 23.31 15.91 -4.70
N LEU A 178 23.51 15.24 -5.84
CA LEU A 178 24.73 14.44 -6.07
C LEU A 178 25.81 15.20 -6.82
N LYS A 179 25.46 16.18 -7.66
CA LYS A 179 26.44 16.95 -8.44
C LYS A 179 26.71 18.35 -7.88
N GLU A 180 26.09 18.71 -6.76
CA GLU A 180 26.17 20.05 -6.15
C GLU A 180 25.96 21.16 -7.19
N SER A 181 25.01 20.95 -8.10
CA SER A 181 24.74 21.92 -9.16
C SER A 181 24.18 23.21 -8.55
N ASN A 182 24.90 24.30 -8.74
CA ASN A 182 24.47 25.66 -8.37
C ASN A 182 23.84 26.40 -9.56
N ASP A 183 23.43 25.68 -10.61
CA ASP A 183 22.74 26.28 -11.73
C ASP A 183 21.37 26.82 -11.26
N PRO A 184 21.13 28.14 -11.32
CA PRO A 184 19.88 28.75 -10.87
C PRO A 184 18.66 28.20 -11.63
N GLU A 185 18.81 27.80 -12.91
CA GLU A 185 17.70 27.24 -13.69
C GLU A 185 17.31 25.83 -13.20
N VAL A 186 18.30 25.04 -12.78
CA VAL A 186 18.08 23.69 -12.25
C VAL A 186 17.48 23.74 -10.84
N LEU A 187 17.93 24.68 -10.00
CA LEU A 187 17.39 24.91 -8.67
C LEU A 187 15.93 25.40 -8.70
N GLU A 188 15.60 26.30 -9.62
CA GLU A 188 14.23 26.78 -9.81
C GLU A 188 13.30 25.63 -10.24
N LYS A 189 13.73 24.81 -11.21
CA LYS A 189 12.98 23.60 -11.64
C LYS A 189 12.81 22.59 -10.51
N TYR A 190 13.83 22.40 -9.67
CA TYR A 190 13.77 21.50 -8.52
C TYR A 190 12.74 21.96 -7.49
N GLU A 191 12.76 23.22 -7.08
CA GLU A 191 11.79 23.75 -6.11
C GLU A 191 10.36 23.75 -6.68
N ALA A 192 10.19 24.04 -7.98
CA ALA A 192 8.89 23.95 -8.64
C ALA A 192 8.31 22.52 -8.63
N LEU A 193 9.11 21.52 -9.02
CA LEU A 193 8.68 20.11 -9.01
C LEU A 193 8.42 19.58 -7.60
N LYS A 194 9.20 20.06 -6.62
CA LYS A 194 9.00 19.71 -5.21
C LYS A 194 7.70 20.31 -4.66
N ALA A 195 7.34 21.53 -5.08
CA ALA A 195 6.05 22.13 -4.76
C ALA A 195 4.89 21.37 -5.45
N GLU A 196 5.04 20.97 -6.71
CA GLU A 196 4.06 20.14 -7.43
C GLU A 196 3.83 18.81 -6.71
N LEU A 197 4.90 18.11 -6.33
CA LEU A 197 4.81 16.86 -5.56
C LEU A 197 4.09 17.08 -4.23
N ARG A 198 4.42 18.15 -3.50
CA ARG A 198 3.78 18.46 -2.21
C ARG A 198 2.29 18.76 -2.38
N SER A 199 1.89 19.46 -3.44
CA SER A 199 0.48 19.72 -3.76
C SER A 199 -0.25 18.42 -4.07
N ALA A 200 0.31 17.58 -4.94
CA ALA A 200 -0.27 16.29 -5.32
C ALA A 200 -0.40 15.35 -4.11
N GLU A 201 0.59 15.34 -3.21
CA GLU A 201 0.53 14.60 -1.94
C GLU A 201 -0.59 15.14 -1.02
N GLN A 202 -0.78 16.46 -0.95
CA GLN A 202 -1.84 17.05 -0.14
C GLN A 202 -3.23 16.69 -0.67
N GLU A 203 -3.46 16.81 -1.98
CA GLU A 203 -4.71 16.43 -2.64
C GLU A 203 -5.02 14.95 -2.43
N PHE A 204 -4.05 14.08 -2.68
CA PHE A 204 -4.20 12.63 -2.46
C PHE A 204 -4.53 12.31 -0.98
N ASN A 205 -3.84 12.95 -0.04
CA ASN A 205 -4.07 12.73 1.39
C ASN A 205 -5.41 13.29 1.89
N ALA A 206 -5.93 14.35 1.27
CA ALA A 206 -7.25 14.89 1.58
C ALA A 206 -8.33 13.92 1.11
N GLU A 207 -8.28 13.49 -0.15
CA GLU A 207 -9.25 12.56 -0.72
C GLU A 207 -9.21 11.19 -0.03
N ASN A 208 -8.01 10.69 0.28
CA ASN A 208 -7.89 9.42 1.01
C ASN A 208 -8.45 9.51 2.43
N ARG A 209 -8.34 10.68 3.09
CA ARG A 209 -8.98 10.91 4.40
C ARG A 209 -10.49 11.02 4.28
N HIS A 210 -11.00 11.69 3.26
CA HIS A 210 -12.41 11.79 2.95
C HIS A 210 -13.04 10.40 2.79
N LEU A 211 -12.49 9.58 1.89
CA LEU A 211 -12.94 8.19 1.68
C LEU A 211 -12.84 7.32 2.93
N HIS A 212 -11.79 7.48 3.73
CA HIS A 212 -11.65 6.74 4.98
C HIS A 212 -12.77 7.09 5.97
N LEU A 213 -13.10 8.38 6.10
CA LEU A 213 -14.18 8.82 6.97
C LEU A 213 -15.55 8.37 6.45
N CYS A 214 -15.79 8.38 5.14
CA CYS A 214 -17.01 7.83 4.53
C CYS A 214 -17.17 6.32 4.83
N ARG A 215 -16.08 5.55 4.79
CA ARG A 215 -16.09 4.12 5.12
C ARG A 215 -16.39 3.87 6.61
N ILE A 216 -15.73 4.61 7.50
CA ILE A 216 -16.01 4.52 8.95
C ILE A 216 -17.48 4.86 9.20
N TYR A 217 -17.97 5.94 8.60
CA TYR A 217 -19.36 6.38 8.73
C TYR A 217 -20.34 5.27 8.33
N SER A 218 -20.13 4.66 7.17
CA SER A 218 -20.95 3.53 6.69
C SER A 218 -20.95 2.32 7.63
N SER A 219 -19.82 2.05 8.29
CA SER A 219 -19.68 0.93 9.23
C SER A 219 -20.25 1.21 10.64
N GLU A 220 -20.20 2.44 11.11
CA GLU A 220 -20.56 2.83 12.49
C GLU A 220 -21.98 3.42 12.60
N ARG A 221 -22.74 3.53 11.50
CA ARG A 221 -24.13 4.06 11.47
C ARG A 221 -25.13 3.36 12.39
N LYS A 222 -24.83 2.13 12.84
CA LYS A 222 -25.65 1.37 13.80
C LYS A 222 -25.41 1.80 15.26
N ASN A 223 -24.40 2.62 15.54
CA ASN A 223 -24.05 3.10 16.88
C ASN A 223 -24.25 4.63 17.02
N HIS A 224 -25.41 5.01 17.53
CA HIS A 224 -25.89 6.40 17.58
C HIS A 224 -24.92 7.41 18.23
N LYS A 225 -24.19 7.02 19.29
CA LYS A 225 -23.23 7.92 19.97
C LYS A 225 -21.97 8.20 19.14
N LYS A 226 -21.54 7.23 18.33
CA LYS A 226 -20.37 7.39 17.44
C LYS A 226 -20.76 8.15 16.18
N ASP A 227 -21.96 7.93 15.64
CA ASP A 227 -22.51 8.65 14.48
C ASP A 227 -22.51 10.18 14.68
N VAL A 228 -22.99 10.67 15.83
CA VAL A 228 -23.03 12.12 16.14
C VAL A 228 -21.63 12.74 16.20
N LYS A 229 -20.64 12.03 16.76
CA LYS A 229 -19.26 12.52 16.84
C LYS A 229 -18.60 12.54 15.46
N LEU A 230 -18.84 11.51 14.64
CA LEU A 230 -18.33 11.43 13.27
C LEU A 230 -18.93 12.50 12.35
N ARG A 231 -20.24 12.78 12.46
CA ARG A 231 -20.91 13.86 11.72
C ARG A 231 -20.26 15.22 11.99
N LYS A 232 -20.02 15.54 13.26
CA LYS A 232 -19.38 16.78 13.66
C LYS A 232 -17.97 16.90 13.06
N THR A 233 -17.17 15.83 13.12
CA THR A 233 -15.82 15.82 12.52
C THR A 233 -15.87 15.94 10.99
N PHE A 234 -16.84 15.31 10.33
CA PHE A 234 -17.00 15.38 8.88
C PHE A 234 -17.38 16.78 8.40
N GLU A 235 -18.38 17.40 9.04
CA GLU A 235 -18.82 18.78 8.75
C GLU A 235 -17.74 19.81 9.04
N GLU A 236 -16.97 19.64 10.13
CA GLU A 236 -15.83 20.50 10.47
C GLU A 236 -14.65 20.36 9.50
N THR A 237 -14.45 19.18 8.91
CA THR A 237 -13.27 18.89 8.07
C THR A 237 -13.52 19.21 6.59
N PHE A 238 -14.72 18.97 6.08
CA PHE A 238 -15.02 19.06 4.65
C PHE A 238 -16.06 20.12 4.28
N HIS A 239 -16.75 20.71 5.27
CA HIS A 239 -17.79 21.73 5.04
C HIS A 239 -18.96 21.28 4.13
N GLU A 240 -19.15 19.97 3.97
CA GLU A 240 -20.22 19.38 3.16
C GLU A 240 -21.41 18.94 4.03
N LYS A 241 -22.62 18.97 3.45
CA LYS A 241 -23.82 18.48 4.12
C LYS A 241 -23.84 16.95 4.08
N VAL A 242 -23.81 16.32 5.25
CA VAL A 242 -23.94 14.86 5.40
C VAL A 242 -25.34 14.42 4.88
N PRO A 243 -25.44 13.36 4.06
CA PRO A 243 -26.73 12.85 3.59
C PRO A 243 -27.68 12.47 4.75
N PRO A 244 -29.00 12.61 4.57
CA PRO A 244 -29.97 12.25 5.60
C PRO A 244 -29.96 10.74 5.87
N THR A 245 -30.17 10.35 7.12
CA THR A 245 -30.42 8.95 7.51
C THR A 245 -31.69 8.44 6.82
N LEU A 246 -31.60 7.27 6.18
CA LEU A 246 -32.79 6.57 5.69
C LEU A 246 -33.74 6.28 6.87
N PRO A 247 -35.06 6.38 6.68
CA PRO A 247 -36.03 6.01 7.70
C PRO A 247 -35.81 4.55 8.07
N THR A 248 -35.56 4.30 9.36
CA THR A 248 -35.57 2.94 9.89
C THR A 248 -36.97 2.37 9.68
N ASN A 249 -37.10 1.31 8.89
CA ASN A 249 -38.34 0.54 8.79
C ASN A 249 -38.64 -0.09 10.17
N SER A 250 -39.27 0.66 11.06
CA SER A 250 -39.97 0.14 12.22
C SER A 250 -41.28 -0.48 11.75
N GLY A 251 -41.19 -1.68 11.17
CA GLY A 251 -42.37 -2.53 10.99
C GLY A 251 -43.01 -2.81 12.36
N PRO A 252 -44.34 -2.77 12.51
CA PRO A 252 -45.00 -2.95 13.79
C PRO A 252 -44.80 -4.38 14.28
N SER A 253 -44.26 -4.53 15.49
CA SER A 253 -44.11 -5.79 16.20
C SER A 253 -45.49 -6.33 16.62
N GLY A 254 -46.09 -7.12 15.73
CA GLY A 254 -47.29 -7.89 16.01
C GLY A 254 -47.02 -9.02 17.02
N SER A 255 -47.21 -8.72 18.30
CA SER A 255 -47.34 -9.70 19.39
C SER A 255 -48.42 -10.73 19.07
N ARG A 256 -48.04 -12.00 18.84
CA ARG A 256 -48.96 -13.15 18.95
C ARG A 256 -48.73 -13.83 20.29
N ARG A 257 -49.55 -13.45 21.29
CA ARG A 257 -49.78 -14.22 22.52
C ARG A 257 -50.33 -15.60 22.15
N GLY A 258 -49.58 -16.65 22.42
CA GLY A 258 -50.11 -18.01 22.51
C GLY A 258 -51.00 -18.12 23.76
N LYS A 259 -52.29 -18.37 23.57
CA LYS A 259 -53.17 -18.84 24.64
C LYS A 259 -53.01 -20.36 24.74
N SER A 260 -52.55 -20.80 25.90
CA SER A 260 -52.70 -22.18 26.36
C SER A 260 -54.17 -22.47 26.66
N HIS A 261 -54.74 -23.50 26.06
CA HIS A 261 -55.88 -24.22 26.64
C HIS A 261 -55.43 -25.66 26.89
N LYS A 262 -55.42 -26.05 28.17
CA LYS A 262 -55.56 -27.43 28.63
C LYS A 262 -56.91 -27.50 29.34
N GLU A 263 -57.65 -28.56 28.99
CA GLU A 263 -58.87 -29.13 29.60
C GLU A 263 -60.14 -28.27 29.62
#